data_AF-A0A6M7V756-F1
#
_entry.id   AF-A0A6M7V756-F1
#
_cell.length_a   1.000
_cell.length_b   1.000
_cell.length_c   1.000
_cell.angle_alpha   90.00
_cell.angle_beta   90.00
_cell.angle_gamma   90.00
#
_symmetry.space_group_name_H-M   'P 1'
#
loop_
_entity.id
_entity.type
_entity.pdbx_description
1 polymer ?
#
loop_
_entity_poly.entity_id
_entity_poly.type
_entity_poly.pdbx_seq_one_letter_code
_entity_poly.pdbx_strand_id
1 'polypeptide(L)'
;MPQKTLADTLAARETIYVNCGHPMCCKSTKLDTQALTDRLGPDHGSMHQDLVGLFGCSHCKAAGRDRRPVFFTFIPDYEGQQRERNRDWKRPSEAPSQRFNAAAQRLGCQGAGGLNHWA
;
A
#
# COMPACT_ATOMS: atom_id res chain seq x y z
N MET A 1 13.66 8.59 -19.52
CA MET A 1 13.02 8.53 -18.19
C MET A 1 14.10 8.14 -17.20
N PRO A 2 14.29 8.85 -16.08
CA PRO A 2 15.28 8.43 -15.08
C PRO A 2 14.93 7.02 -14.58
N GLN A 3 15.94 6.15 -14.52
CA GLN A 3 15.78 4.77 -14.07
C GLN A 3 15.71 4.78 -12.55
N LYS A 4 14.63 4.23 -11.99
CA LYS A 4 14.42 4.16 -10.54
C LYS A 4 15.49 3.28 -9.90
N THR A 5 16.09 3.75 -8.81
CA THR A 5 17.10 3.01 -8.06
C THR A 5 16.48 2.24 -6.88
N LEU A 6 17.25 1.35 -6.26
CA LEU A 6 16.86 0.69 -5.01
C LEU A 6 16.72 1.69 -3.86
N ALA A 7 17.58 2.71 -3.81
CA ALA A 7 17.46 3.80 -2.85
C ALA A 7 16.13 4.55 -3.01
N ASP A 8 15.71 4.83 -4.24
CA ASP A 8 14.41 5.48 -4.50
C ASP A 8 13.23 4.61 -4.04
N THR A 9 13.30 3.30 -4.29
CA THR A 9 12.27 2.34 -3.86
C THR A 9 12.17 2.27 -2.34
N LEU A 10 13.31 2.24 -1.66
CA LEU A 10 13.38 2.24 -0.20
C LEU A 10 12.87 3.56 0.40
N ALA A 11 13.28 4.70 -0.16
CA ALA A 11 12.83 6.03 0.25
C ALA A 11 11.31 6.20 0.06
N ALA A 12 10.77 5.65 -1.03
CA ALA A 12 9.34 5.64 -1.32
C ALA A 12 8.54 4.62 -0.48
N ARG A 13 9.21 3.82 0.37
CA ARG A 13 8.61 2.76 1.19
C ARG A 13 7.80 1.75 0.36
N GLU A 14 8.19 1.55 -0.89
CA GLU A 14 7.53 0.59 -1.76
C GLU A 14 7.86 -0.84 -1.34
N THR A 15 6.84 -1.69 -1.33
CA THR A 15 7.03 -3.11 -1.10
C THR A 15 7.14 -3.85 -2.43
N ILE A 16 8.21 -4.61 -2.60
CA ILE A 16 8.42 -5.46 -3.78
C ILE A 16 8.14 -6.92 -3.40
N TYR A 17 7.35 -7.60 -4.21
CA TYR A 17 7.22 -9.06 -4.17
C TYR A 17 7.88 -9.67 -5.39
N VAL A 18 8.64 -10.76 -5.17
CA VAL A 18 9.10 -11.64 -6.23
C VAL A 18 8.16 -12.84 -6.33
N ASN A 19 7.67 -13.10 -7.53
CA ASN A 19 6.71 -14.16 -7.84
C ASN A 19 7.36 -15.17 -8.78
N CYS A 20 7.23 -16.46 -8.48
CA CYS A 20 7.68 -17.50 -9.39
C CYS A 20 6.80 -17.54 -10.64
N GLY A 21 7.40 -17.47 -11.84
CA GLY A 21 6.67 -17.57 -13.10
C GLY A 21 6.21 -18.99 -13.47
N HIS A 22 6.43 -19.98 -12.62
CA HIS A 22 5.96 -21.35 -12.86
C HIS A 22 4.48 -21.48 -12.43
N PRO A 23 3.54 -21.83 -13.34
CA PRO A 23 2.10 -21.82 -13.05
C PRO A 23 1.71 -22.74 -11.89
N MET A 24 2.42 -23.86 -11.71
CA MET A 24 2.17 -24.81 -10.62
C MET A 24 2.87 -24.44 -9.30
N CYS A 25 3.74 -23.44 -9.28
CA CYS A 25 4.49 -23.11 -8.06
C CYS A 25 3.76 -22.08 -7.20
N CYS A 26 3.15 -21.06 -7.82
CA CYS A 26 2.39 -19.97 -7.16
C CYS A 26 3.08 -19.34 -5.94
N LYS A 27 4.41 -19.45 -5.83
CA LYS A 27 5.16 -18.92 -4.69
C LYS A 27 5.47 -17.46 -4.94
N SER A 28 5.16 -16.64 -3.93
CA SER A 28 5.51 -15.24 -3.85
C SER A 28 6.27 -14.98 -2.56
N THR A 29 7.24 -14.09 -2.59
CA THR A 29 8.05 -13.73 -1.42
C THR A 29 8.24 -12.23 -1.40
N LYS A 30 8.00 -11.61 -0.25
CA LYS A 30 8.33 -10.21 -0.04
C LYS A 30 9.85 -10.08 -0.07
N LEU A 31 10.35 -9.20 -0.94
CA LEU A 31 11.77 -8.86 -0.95
C LEU A 31 12.07 -7.91 0.21
N ASP A 32 13.18 -8.18 0.88
CA ASP A 32 13.79 -7.23 1.79
C ASP A 32 14.60 -6.24 0.96
N THR A 33 13.99 -5.09 0.65
CA THR A 33 14.61 -4.04 -0.17
C THR A 33 15.85 -3.46 0.52
N GLN A 34 15.90 -3.43 1.85
CA GLN A 34 17.08 -2.97 2.59
C GLN A 34 18.24 -3.93 2.37
N ALA A 35 18.03 -5.22 2.65
CA ALA A 35 19.07 -6.23 2.44
C ALA A 35 19.52 -6.34 0.97
N LEU A 36 18.60 -6.10 0.02
CA LEU A 36 18.93 -6.04 -1.40
C LEU A 36 19.81 -4.82 -1.73
N THR A 37 19.49 -3.67 -1.15
CA THR A 37 20.28 -2.43 -1.27
C THR A 37 21.68 -2.61 -0.69
N ASP A 38 21.79 -3.21 0.50
CA ASP A 38 23.08 -3.46 1.15
C ASP A 38 23.98 -4.38 0.32
N ARG A 39 23.38 -5.28 -0.48
CA ARG A 39 24.11 -6.24 -1.32
C ARG A 39 24.47 -5.72 -2.71
N LEU A 40 23.57 -4.96 -3.35
CA LEU A 40 23.74 -4.50 -4.75
C LEU A 40 24.20 -3.05 -4.86
N GLY A 41 24.06 -2.28 -3.78
CA GLY A 41 24.32 -0.85 -3.73
C GLY A 41 23.05 -0.01 -3.90
N PRO A 42 23.03 1.21 -3.31
CA PRO A 42 21.89 2.13 -3.37
C PRO A 42 21.54 2.59 -4.78
N ASP A 43 22.55 2.77 -5.63
CA ASP A 43 22.40 3.28 -6.99
C ASP A 43 22.00 2.20 -8.01
N HIS A 44 21.87 0.94 -7.58
CA HIS A 44 21.45 -0.14 -8.46
C HIS A 44 20.00 0.08 -8.93
N GLY A 45 19.73 -0.22 -10.20
CA GLY A 45 18.39 -0.14 -10.76
C GLY A 45 17.40 -1.08 -10.05
N SER A 46 16.17 -0.63 -9.82
CA SER A 46 15.12 -1.41 -9.14
C SER A 46 14.04 -1.92 -10.10
N MET A 47 14.22 -1.78 -11.41
CA MET A 47 13.23 -2.20 -12.40
C MET A 47 13.33 -3.70 -12.71
N HIS A 48 12.29 -4.24 -13.35
CA HIS A 48 12.20 -5.67 -13.66
C HIS A 48 13.46 -6.19 -14.38
N GLN A 49 13.96 -5.47 -15.37
CA GLN A 49 15.13 -5.88 -16.16
C GLN A 49 16.41 -5.93 -15.32
N ASP A 50 16.53 -5.07 -14.31
CA ASP A 50 17.69 -5.01 -13.43
C ASP A 50 17.72 -6.18 -12.44
N LEU A 51 16.54 -6.69 -12.05
CA LEU A 51 16.40 -7.69 -11.01
C LEU A 51 16.17 -9.12 -11.54
N VAL A 52 15.52 -9.29 -12.69
CA VAL A 52 15.04 -10.60 -13.17
C VAL A 52 16.16 -11.65 -13.31
N GLY A 53 17.37 -11.23 -13.68
CA GLY A 53 18.54 -12.12 -13.80
C GLY A 53 19.10 -12.62 -12.47
N LEU A 54 18.83 -11.91 -11.38
CA LEU A 54 19.39 -12.19 -10.05
C LEU A 54 18.60 -13.25 -9.28
N PHE A 55 17.32 -13.42 -9.62
CA PHE A 55 16.41 -14.27 -8.86
C PHE A 55 16.10 -15.59 -9.58
N GLY A 56 15.80 -16.61 -8.78
CA GLY A 56 15.35 -17.91 -9.23
C GLY A 56 14.57 -18.60 -8.12
N CYS A 57 13.54 -19.37 -8.49
CA CYS A 57 12.74 -20.09 -7.51
C CYS A 57 13.49 -21.33 -7.01
N SER A 58 13.97 -21.29 -5.76
CA SER A 58 14.63 -22.41 -5.10
C SER A 58 13.72 -23.65 -5.00
N HIS A 59 12.42 -23.45 -4.81
CA HIS A 59 11.44 -24.53 -4.77
C HIS A 59 11.27 -25.25 -6.12
N CYS A 60 11.22 -24.50 -7.24
CA CYS A 60 11.20 -25.12 -8.56
C CYS A 60 12.52 -25.83 -8.87
N LYS A 61 13.65 -25.24 -8.47
CA LYS A 61 14.97 -25.86 -8.60
C LYS A 61 15.04 -27.19 -7.86
N ALA A 62 14.58 -27.24 -6.61
CA ALA A 62 14.58 -28.46 -5.80
C ALA A 62 13.64 -29.54 -6.38
N ALA A 63 12.54 -29.13 -7.01
CA ALA A 63 11.59 -30.04 -7.64
C ALA A 63 11.98 -30.47 -9.07
N GLY A 64 13.17 -30.09 -9.57
CA GLY A 64 13.61 -30.41 -10.92
C GLY A 64 12.75 -29.80 -12.04
N ARG A 65 12.01 -28.73 -11.74
CA ARG A 65 11.17 -28.03 -12.74
C ARG A 65 12.00 -27.06 -13.58
N ASP A 66 11.50 -26.76 -14.78
CA ASP A 66 12.10 -25.76 -15.65
C ASP A 66 12.26 -24.41 -14.94
N ARG A 67 13.41 -23.78 -15.16
CA ARG A 67 13.72 -22.48 -14.58
C ARG A 67 13.04 -21.38 -15.40
N ARG A 68 11.80 -21.07 -15.02
CA ARG A 68 11.08 -19.91 -15.57
C ARG A 68 11.52 -18.60 -14.91
N PRO A 69 11.48 -17.48 -15.65
CA PRO A 69 11.75 -16.15 -15.08
C PRO A 69 10.76 -15.82 -13.96
N VAL A 70 11.20 -14.96 -13.04
CA VAL A 70 10.35 -14.43 -11.98
C VAL A 70 9.66 -13.14 -12.44
N PHE A 71 8.55 -12.80 -11.79
CA PHE A 71 7.84 -11.54 -12.00
C PHE A 71 7.85 -10.73 -10.71
N PHE A 72 7.92 -9.41 -10.82
CA PHE A 72 7.90 -8.52 -9.67
C PHE A 72 6.56 -7.79 -9.57
N THR A 73 6.01 -7.73 -8.37
CA THR A 73 4.87 -6.88 -8.04
C THR A 73 5.38 -5.73 -7.17
N PHE A 74 5.24 -4.51 -7.66
CA PHE A 74 5.57 -3.29 -6.92
C PHE A 74 4.30 -2.74 -6.30
N ILE A 75 4.28 -2.64 -4.97
CA ILE A 75 3.16 -2.12 -4.21
C ILE A 75 3.59 -0.79 -3.60
N PRO A 76 2.97 0.34 -4.02
CA PRO A 76 3.21 1.63 -3.40
C PRO A 76 2.93 1.64 -1.89
N ASP A 77 3.50 2.60 -1.16
CA ASP A 77 3.13 2.88 0.23
C ASP A 77 1.70 3.47 0.31
N TYR A 78 0.71 2.62 0.08
CA TYR A 78 -0.69 3.01 0.13
C TYR A 78 -1.04 3.54 1.51
N GLU A 79 -0.47 3.01 2.60
CA GLU A 79 -0.76 3.50 3.95
C GLU A 79 -0.31 4.96 4.12
N GLY A 80 0.94 5.27 3.75
CA GLY A 80 1.47 6.64 3.77
C GLY A 80 0.67 7.58 2.87
N GLN A 81 0.32 7.13 1.66
CA GLN A 81 -0.51 7.91 0.72
C GLN A 81 -1.92 8.16 1.27
N GLN A 82 -2.54 7.17 1.89
CA GLN A 82 -3.87 7.28 2.50
C GLN A 82 -3.84 8.24 3.68
N ARG A 83 -2.82 8.14 4.54
CA ARG A 83 -2.63 9.05 5.67
C ARG A 83 -2.46 10.49 5.22
N GLU A 84 -1.62 10.74 4.21
CA GLU A 84 -1.41 12.08 3.67
C GLU A 84 -2.68 12.65 3.04
N ARG A 85 -3.34 11.87 2.18
CA ARG A 85 -4.58 12.29 1.50
C ARG A 85 -5.71 12.57 2.49
N ASN A 86 -5.79 11.80 3.56
CA ASN A 86 -6.86 11.93 4.55
C ASN A 86 -6.48 12.86 5.71
N ARG A 87 -5.28 13.48 5.72
CA ARG A 87 -4.79 14.30 6.84
C ARG A 87 -5.78 15.40 7.24
N ASP A 88 -6.35 16.07 6.24
CA ASP A 88 -7.26 17.20 6.42
C ASP A 88 -8.73 16.80 6.14
N TRP A 89 -8.97 15.53 5.83
CA TRP A 89 -10.32 15.02 5.56
C TRP A 89 -11.10 14.84 6.86
N LYS A 90 -12.21 15.56 6.99
CA LYS A 90 -13.17 15.38 8.09
C LYS A 90 -14.36 14.58 7.59
N ARG A 91 -14.84 13.64 8.40
CA ARG A 91 -16.09 12.96 8.09
C ARG A 91 -17.21 14.02 8.05
N PRO A 92 -18.20 13.90 7.13
CA PRO A 92 -19.31 14.86 7.07
C PRO A 92 -20.06 15.06 8.41
N SER A 93 -20.06 14.07 9.31
CA SER A 93 -20.65 14.15 10.65
C SER A 93 -19.82 14.94 11.67
N GLU A 94 -18.58 15.30 11.35
CA GLU A 94 -17.63 16.01 12.22
C GLU A 94 -17.42 17.47 11.80
N ALA A 95 -18.08 17.91 10.72
CA ALA A 95 -18.22 19.33 10.41
C ALA A 95 -19.07 19.99 11.52
N PRO A 96 -18.70 21.19 12.03
CA PRO A 96 -19.42 21.78 13.15
C PRO A 96 -20.91 21.90 12.83
N SER A 97 -21.73 21.26 13.66
CA SER A 97 -23.20 21.35 13.69
C SER A 97 -23.74 22.77 13.97
N GLN A 98 -22.89 23.79 13.89
CA GLN A 98 -23.20 25.20 14.12
C GLN A 98 -24.28 25.73 13.17
N ARG A 99 -24.47 25.12 11.99
CA ARG A 99 -25.57 25.48 11.08
C ARG A 99 -26.96 25.01 11.54
N PHE A 100 -27.07 23.87 12.23
CA PHE A 100 -28.36 23.39 12.73
C PHE A 100 -28.78 24.11 14.02
N ASN A 101 -27.84 24.34 14.95
CA ASN A 101 -28.16 25.00 16.22
C ASN A 101 -28.50 26.49 16.07
N ALA A 102 -27.88 27.22 15.12
CA ALA A 102 -28.20 28.64 14.90
C ALA A 102 -29.61 28.87 14.31
N ALA A 103 -30.12 27.91 13.52
CA ALA A 103 -31.49 27.96 13.00
C ALA A 103 -32.52 27.61 14.09
N ALA A 104 -32.25 26.59 14.90
CA ALA A 104 -33.13 26.19 16.00
C ALA A 104 -33.25 27.28 17.10
N GLN A 105 -32.16 27.98 17.42
CA GLN A 105 -32.17 29.10 18.38
C GLN A 105 -32.90 30.34 17.85
N ARG A 106 -32.88 30.61 16.54
CA ARG A 106 -33.68 31.69 15.92
C ARG A 106 -35.17 31.38 15.87
N LEU A 107 -35.55 30.10 15.86
CA LEU A 107 -36.94 29.66 15.78
C LEU A 107 -37.59 29.45 17.16
N GLY A 108 -36.88 29.69 18.27
CA GLY A 108 -37.46 29.70 19.61
C GLY A 108 -38.03 28.34 20.07
N CYS A 109 -37.60 27.23 19.47
CA CYS A 109 -38.11 25.90 19.83
C CYS A 109 -37.46 25.42 21.14
N GLN A 110 -38.10 25.69 22.28
CA GLN A 110 -37.78 25.03 23.55
C GLN A 110 -38.27 23.58 23.52
N GLY A 111 -37.42 22.67 23.99
CA GLY A 111 -37.55 21.22 23.78
C GLY A 111 -38.86 20.60 24.25
N ALA A 112 -39.40 19.72 23.41
CA ALA A 112 -40.36 18.71 23.84
C ALA A 112 -39.60 17.41 24.08
N GLY A 113 -39.33 17.09 25.34
CA GLY A 113 -39.02 15.73 25.76
C GLY A 113 -40.24 14.84 25.55
N GLY A 114 -40.03 13.58 25.15
CA GLY A 114 -41.12 12.62 25.12
C GLY A 114 -40.90 11.40 24.24
N LEU A 115 -40.42 10.34 24.89
CA LEU A 115 -40.88 8.96 24.77
C LEU A 115 -40.48 8.14 23.52
N ASN A 116 -39.53 7.25 23.80
CA ASN A 116 -39.25 6.00 23.12
C ASN A 116 -40.51 5.13 22.97
N HIS A 117 -40.77 4.60 21.78
CA HIS A 117 -41.34 3.26 21.61
C HIS A 117 -41.19 2.82 20.16
N TRP A 118 -40.43 1.76 19.88
CA TRP A 118 -40.72 0.82 18.79
C TRP A 118 -40.13 -0.55 19.18
N ALA A 119 -41.06 -1.47 19.43
CA ALA A 119 -40.86 -2.91 19.44
C ALA A 119 -40.83 -3.44 18.00
#